data_AF-A0A0Q6SZK1-F1
#
_entry.id   AF-A0A0Q6SZK1-F1
#
_cell.length_a   1.000
_cell.length_b   1.000
_cell.length_c   1.000
_cell.angle_alpha   90.00
_cell.angle_beta   90.00
_cell.angle_gamma   90.00
#
_symmetry.space_group_name_H-M   'P 1'
#
loop_
_entity.id
_entity.type
_entity.pdbx_description
1 polymer ?
#
loop_
_entity_poly.entity_id
_entity_poly.type
_entity_poly.pdbx_seq_one_letter_code
_entity_poly.pdbx_strand_id
1 'polypeptide(L)'
;MHGMKYFPASVRKNAGATWANVRDALIVLATVAAEDPDHARQVNGLGFSRSDSSKGHALAQLSVQTVLRNEATLAEVLKMAARYRRQATRII
;
A
#
# COMPACT_ATOMS: atom_id res chain seq x y z
N MET A 1 -30.43 -34.50 12.61
CA MET A 1 -30.30 -33.11 13.06
C MET A 1 -28.88 -32.89 13.56
N HIS A 2 -28.04 -32.11 12.87
CA HIS A 2 -26.94 -31.33 13.45
C HIS A 2 -26.34 -30.39 12.38
N GLY A 3 -26.84 -29.15 12.39
CA GLY A 3 -26.17 -27.90 12.04
C GLY A 3 -25.33 -27.82 10.76
N MET A 4 -25.95 -27.27 9.70
CA MET A 4 -25.23 -26.55 8.64
C MET A 4 -24.35 -25.46 9.27
N LYS A 5 -23.03 -25.64 9.27
CA LYS A 5 -22.11 -24.51 9.46
C LYS A 5 -22.01 -23.78 8.13
N TYR A 6 -22.82 -22.75 7.99
CA TYR A 6 -22.59 -21.67 7.03
C TYR A 6 -21.15 -21.18 7.21
N PHE A 7 -20.27 -21.56 6.30
CA PHE A 7 -19.05 -20.81 6.08
C PHE A 7 -19.44 -19.59 5.24
N PRO A 8 -19.37 -18.36 5.79
CA PRO A 8 -19.72 -17.19 5.01
C PRO A 8 -18.79 -17.10 3.79
N ALA A 9 -19.39 -16.95 2.61
CA ALA A 9 -18.74 -16.81 1.31
C ALA A 9 -18.01 -15.47 1.13
N SER A 10 -17.28 -15.03 2.17
CA SER A 10 -16.54 -13.76 2.21
C SER A 10 -15.02 -13.95 2.19
N VAL A 11 -14.50 -15.17 2.36
CA VAL A 11 -13.05 -15.45 2.51
C VAL A 11 -12.34 -15.68 1.17
N ARG A 12 -12.81 -15.06 0.08
CA ARG A 12 -12.18 -15.18 -1.25
C ARG A 12 -12.13 -13.86 -2.01
N LYS A 13 -11.56 -12.81 -1.41
CA LYS A 13 -11.14 -11.63 -2.17
C LYS A 13 -9.67 -11.23 -2.05
N ASN A 14 -8.85 -11.88 -1.22
CA ASN A 14 -7.43 -11.55 -1.10
C ASN A 14 -6.45 -12.74 -1.17
N ALA A 15 -6.87 -13.87 -1.74
CA ALA A 15 -6.09 -15.12 -1.80
C ALA A 15 -4.85 -15.11 -2.74
N GLY A 16 -4.23 -13.95 -3.04
CA GLY A 16 -3.16 -13.89 -4.06
C GLY A 16 -2.10 -12.81 -3.88
N ALA A 17 -2.06 -12.07 -2.77
CA ALA A 17 -0.95 -11.15 -2.52
C ALA A 17 0.26 -11.93 -2.00
N THR A 18 1.27 -12.11 -2.85
CA THR A 18 2.54 -12.72 -2.43
C THR A 18 3.34 -11.73 -1.60
N TRP A 19 4.27 -12.25 -0.79
CA TRP A 19 5.24 -11.44 -0.06
C TRP A 19 6.00 -10.48 -0.99
N ALA A 20 6.34 -10.95 -2.20
CA ALA A 20 7.01 -10.13 -3.22
C ALA A 20 6.12 -8.96 -3.67
N ASN A 21 4.84 -9.20 -3.97
CA ASN A 21 3.92 -8.14 -4.39
C ASN A 21 3.79 -7.03 -3.33
N VAL A 22 3.72 -7.42 -2.05
CA VAL A 22 3.62 -6.47 -0.93
C VAL A 22 4.92 -5.70 -0.75
N ARG A 23 6.06 -6.39 -0.85
CA ARG A 23 7.38 -5.73 -0.80
C ARG A 23 7.51 -4.69 -1.90
N ASP A 24 7.19 -5.04 -3.15
CA ASP A 24 7.30 -4.13 -4.28
C ASP A 24 6.37 -2.92 -4.12
N ALA A 25 5.17 -3.13 -3.61
CA ALA A 25 4.24 -2.04 -3.29
C ALA A 25 4.81 -1.10 -2.22
N LEU A 26 5.41 -1.64 -1.15
CA LEU A 26 6.05 -0.82 -0.11
C LEU A 26 7.28 -0.07 -0.64
N ILE A 27 8.07 -0.65 -1.54
CA ILE A 27 9.19 0.04 -2.20
C ILE A 27 8.67 1.24 -2.99
N VAL A 28 7.61 1.07 -3.79
CA VAL A 28 7.00 2.19 -4.53
C VAL A 28 6.60 3.32 -3.60
N LEU A 29 5.96 3.01 -2.46
CA LEU A 29 5.54 4.02 -1.50
C LEU A 29 6.74 4.68 -0.81
N ALA A 30 7.78 3.92 -0.46
CA ALA A 30 9.00 4.45 0.15
C ALA A 30 9.76 5.38 -0.80
N THR A 31 9.89 5.02 -2.07
CA THR A 31 10.50 5.86 -3.10
C THR A 31 9.74 7.18 -3.25
N VAL A 32 8.40 7.12 -3.28
CA VAL A 32 7.58 8.34 -3.40
C VAL A 32 7.67 9.19 -2.14
N ALA A 33 7.69 8.56 -0.95
CA ALA A 33 7.86 9.26 0.33
C ALA A 33 9.22 9.97 0.43
N ALA A 34 10.28 9.38 -0.13
CA ALA A 34 11.64 9.94 -0.09
C ALA A 34 11.77 11.24 -0.90
N GLU A 35 10.91 11.47 -1.90
CA GLU A 35 10.85 12.70 -2.67
C GLU A 35 10.11 13.85 -1.93
N ASP A 36 9.51 13.57 -0.78
CA ASP A 36 8.77 14.52 0.05
C ASP A 36 9.22 14.46 1.53
N PRO A 37 10.54 14.55 1.83
CA PRO A 37 11.07 14.29 3.17
C PRO A 37 10.65 15.34 4.21
N ASP A 38 10.27 16.54 3.77
CA ASP A 38 9.85 17.69 4.57
C ASP A 38 8.37 18.07 4.35
N HIS A 39 7.59 17.23 3.64
CA HIS A 39 6.24 17.55 3.18
C HIS A 39 6.15 18.76 2.21
N ALA A 40 7.27 19.16 1.60
CA ALA A 40 7.37 20.28 0.67
C ALA A 40 7.36 19.88 -0.82
N ARG A 41 6.47 18.96 -1.23
CA ARG A 41 6.08 18.67 -2.64
C ARG A 41 5.98 19.88 -3.59
N GLN A 42 5.82 21.08 -3.05
CA GLN A 42 5.56 22.32 -3.79
C GLN A 42 6.63 22.70 -4.83
N VAL A 43 7.86 22.18 -4.74
CA VAL A 43 8.96 22.64 -5.60
C VAL A 43 9.11 21.84 -6.91
N ASN A 44 8.84 20.54 -6.91
CA ASN A 44 9.10 19.66 -8.06
C ASN A 44 7.85 18.84 -8.50
N GLY A 45 6.75 18.90 -7.74
CA GLY A 45 5.54 18.13 -8.00
C GLY A 45 5.66 16.63 -7.70
N LEU A 46 6.80 16.19 -7.15
CA LEU A 46 7.06 14.82 -6.71
C LEU A 46 6.54 14.62 -5.26
N GLY A 47 6.62 13.40 -4.74
CA GLY A 47 5.94 13.03 -3.50
C GLY A 47 4.46 12.68 -3.64
N PHE A 48 3.84 12.41 -2.49
CA PHE A 48 2.39 12.15 -2.39
C PHE A 48 1.58 13.43 -2.58
N SER A 49 0.36 13.30 -3.12
CA SER A 49 -0.58 14.42 -3.13
C SER A 49 -0.88 14.91 -1.71
N ARG A 50 -1.28 16.18 -1.55
CA ARG A 50 -1.59 16.76 -0.23
C ARG A 50 -2.60 15.90 0.57
N SER A 51 -3.61 15.37 -0.11
CA SER A 51 -4.63 14.50 0.51
C SER A 51 -4.10 13.11 0.88
N ASP A 52 -3.08 12.61 0.16
CA ASP A 52 -2.51 11.29 0.39
C ASP A 52 -1.28 11.32 1.30
N SER A 53 -0.62 12.49 1.48
CA SER A 53 0.70 12.60 2.11
C SER A 53 0.78 11.91 3.47
N SER A 54 -0.05 12.31 4.44
CA SER A 54 -0.04 11.70 5.77
C SER A 54 -0.21 10.17 5.72
N LYS A 55 -1.14 9.68 4.90
CA LYS A 55 -1.41 8.25 4.76
C LYS A 55 -0.28 7.51 4.03
N GLY A 56 0.26 8.10 2.97
CA GLY A 56 1.33 7.53 2.16
C GLY A 56 2.62 7.38 2.95
N HIS A 57 3.02 8.41 3.71
CA HIS A 57 4.17 8.31 4.61
C HIS A 57 3.95 7.25 5.71
N ALA A 58 2.77 7.18 6.31
CA ALA A 58 2.46 6.17 7.32
C ALA A 58 2.54 4.74 6.74
N LEU A 59 1.99 4.51 5.54
CA LEU A 59 2.04 3.19 4.90
C LEU A 59 3.44 2.80 4.44
N ALA A 60 4.26 3.77 3.98
CA ALA A 60 5.64 3.54 3.54
C ALA A 60 6.55 3.02 4.66
N GLN A 61 6.18 3.25 5.93
CA GLN A 61 6.94 2.80 7.10
C GLN A 61 6.55 1.39 7.57
N LEU A 62 5.55 0.76 6.97
CA LEU A 62 5.07 -0.55 7.41
C LEU A 62 5.99 -1.69 6.95
N SER A 63 6.02 -2.76 7.75
CA SER A 63 6.66 -4.02 7.36
C SER A 63 5.71 -4.88 6.50
N VAL A 64 6.27 -5.74 5.65
CA VAL A 64 5.48 -6.71 4.85
C VAL A 64 4.61 -7.60 5.74
N GLN A 65 5.12 -8.01 6.91
CA GLN A 65 4.36 -8.82 7.86
C GLN A 65 3.15 -8.08 8.43
N THR A 66 3.31 -6.80 8.78
CA THR A 66 2.21 -5.96 9.27
C THR A 66 1.11 -5.82 8.22
N VAL A 67 1.50 -5.60 6.96
CA VAL A 67 0.55 -5.45 5.85
C VAL A 67 -0.19 -6.76 5.57
N LEU A 68 0.50 -7.90 5.54
CA LEU A 68 -0.14 -9.20 5.27
C LEU A 68 -1.10 -9.66 6.38
N ARG A 69 -0.91 -9.20 7.63
CA ARG A 69 -1.80 -9.54 8.76
C ARG A 69 -3.12 -8.76 8.77
N ASN A 70 -3.23 -7.68 7.98
CA ASN A 70 -4.42 -6.83 7.96
C ASN A 70 -4.90 -6.61 6.52
N GLU A 71 -6.02 -7.23 6.18
CA GLU A 71 -6.59 -7.21 4.83
C GLU A 71 -6.95 -5.79 4.34
N ALA A 72 -7.43 -4.92 5.23
CA ALA A 72 -7.73 -3.54 4.88
C ALA A 72 -6.43 -2.74 4.61
N THR A 73 -5.38 -2.97 5.40
CA THR A 73 -4.07 -2.35 5.19
C THR A 73 -3.44 -2.83 3.89
N LEU A 74 -3.52 -4.12 3.59
CA LEU A 74 -3.07 -4.71 2.33
C LEU A 74 -3.76 -4.05 1.13
N ALA A 75 -5.09 -3.93 1.17
CA ALA A 75 -5.85 -3.30 0.10
C ALA A 75 -5.42 -1.84 -0.12
N GLU A 76 -5.20 -1.08 0.96
CA GLU A 76 -4.76 0.31 0.89
C GLU A 76 -3.33 0.46 0.35
N VAL A 77 -2.39 -0.38 0.79
CA VAL A 77 -1.01 -0.39 0.29
C VAL A 77 -0.98 -0.67 -1.21
N LEU A 78 -1.68 -1.72 -1.65
CA LEU A 78 -1.70 -2.10 -3.08
C LEU A 78 -2.36 -1.01 -3.94
N LYS A 79 -3.49 -0.46 -3.49
CA LYS A 79 -4.21 0.61 -4.19
C LYS A 79 -3.36 1.86 -4.34
N MET A 80 -2.65 2.25 -3.28
CA MET A 80 -1.84 3.45 -3.28
C MET A 80 -0.56 3.27 -4.08
N ALA A 81 0.12 2.14 -3.95
CA ALA A 81 1.28 1.82 -4.77
C ALA A 81 0.92 1.84 -6.26
N ALA A 82 -0.24 1.27 -6.65
CA ALA A 82 -0.70 1.33 -8.03
C ALA A 82 -0.89 2.77 -8.55
N ARG A 83 -1.40 3.68 -7.72
CA ARG A 83 -1.57 5.10 -8.07
C ARG A 83 -0.24 5.80 -8.33
N TYR A 84 0.79 5.53 -7.53
CA TYR A 84 2.08 6.22 -7.59
C TYR A 84 3.18 5.47 -8.35
N ARG A 85 2.91 4.27 -8.86
CA ARG A 85 3.89 3.43 -9.58
C ARG A 85 4.58 4.14 -10.74
N ARG A 86 3.85 4.93 -11.51
CA ARG A 86 4.42 5.69 -12.65
C ARG A 86 5.45 6.73 -12.20
N GLN A 87 5.25 7.31 -11.02
CA GLN A 87 6.18 8.25 -10.45
C GLN A 87 7.43 7.54 -9.91
N ALA A 88 7.25 6.45 -9.16
CA ALA A 88 8.36 5.64 -8.66
C ALA A 88 9.27 5.12 -9.79
N THR A 89 8.70 4.68 -10.92
CA THR A 89 9.46 4.22 -12.11
C THR A 89 10.26 5.33 -12.79
N ARG A 90 10.00 6.61 -12.50
CA ARG A 90 10.79 7.73 -13.02
C ARG A 90 11.91 8.15 -12.08
N ILE A 91 11.83 7.73 -10.81
CA ILE A 91 12.80 8.03 -9.77
C ILE A 91 13.90 6.95 -9.74
N ILE A 92 13.50 5.68 -9.98
CA ILE A 92 14.37 4.49 -10.00
C ILE A 92 14.68 4.12 -11.44
#